data_AF-A0A127CI16-F1
#
_entry.id   AF-A0A127CI16-F1
#
_cell.length_a   1.000
_cell.length_b   1.000
_cell.length_c   1.000
_cell.angle_alpha   90.00
_cell.angle_beta   90.00
_cell.angle_gamma   90.00
#
_symmetry.space_group_name_H-M   'P 1'
#
loop_
_entity.id
_entity.type
_entity.pdbx_description
1 polymer ?
#
loop_
_entity_poly.entity_id
_entity_poly.type
_entity_poly.pdbx_seq_one_letter_code
_entity_poly.pdbx_strand_id
1 'polypeptide(L)' 'MTMTENVETTKPTRRLRATESGLRKALLAARAAGFTVERLNVLGGEYEIHFAGVAQDAPSPDDEDLEQW' A
#
# COMPACT_ATOMS: atom_id res chain seq x y z
N MET A 1 12.07 -15.32 -45.37
CA MET A 1 12.20 -15.61 -43.93
C MET A 1 11.32 -14.60 -43.21
N THR A 2 10.04 -14.92 -43.04
CA THR A 2 9.01 -14.01 -42.50
C THR A 2 9.15 -13.95 -40.98
N MET A 3 9.48 -12.77 -40.46
CA MET A 3 9.56 -12.54 -39.01
C MET A 3 8.14 -12.61 -38.43
N THR A 4 7.96 -13.49 -37.46
CA THR A 4 6.72 -13.64 -36.70
C THR A 4 6.72 -12.60 -35.58
N GLU A 5 5.88 -11.58 -35.69
CA GLU A 5 5.59 -10.66 -34.59
C GLU A 5 4.78 -11.38 -33.50
N ASN A 6 5.38 -11.54 -32.31
CA ASN A 6 4.66 -11.94 -31.11
C ASN A 6 3.85 -10.75 -30.59
N VAL A 7 2.54 -10.81 -30.72
CA VAL A 7 1.61 -9.86 -30.07
C VAL A 7 1.48 -10.24 -28.61
N GLU A 8 2.22 -9.54 -27.74
CA GLU A 8 2.08 -9.67 -26.29
C GLU A 8 0.72 -9.11 -25.86
N THR A 9 -0.19 -10.00 -25.47
CA THR A 9 -1.54 -9.64 -25.06
C THR A 9 -1.49 -9.09 -23.63
N THR A 10 -1.32 -7.78 -23.48
CA THR A 10 -1.39 -7.12 -22.18
C THR A 10 -2.82 -7.27 -21.63
N LYS A 11 -2.97 -8.11 -20.60
CA LYS A 11 -4.25 -8.29 -19.90
C LYS A 11 -4.74 -6.92 -19.42
N PRO A 12 -6.05 -6.63 -19.49
CA PRO A 12 -6.57 -5.35 -19.04
C PRO A 12 -6.30 -5.19 -17.53
N THR A 13 -5.37 -4.30 -17.19
CA THR A 13 -5.11 -3.89 -15.81
C THR A 13 -6.38 -3.24 -15.28
N ARG A 14 -7.21 -4.02 -14.57
CA ARG A 14 -8.36 -3.50 -13.82
C ARG A 14 -7.83 -2.38 -12.93
N ARG A 15 -8.23 -1.13 -13.21
CA ARG A 15 -7.85 0.02 -12.38
C ARG A 15 -8.31 -0.27 -10.96
N LEU A 16 -7.37 -0.61 -10.08
CA LEU A 16 -7.59 -0.81 -8.66
C LEU A 16 -7.96 0.56 -8.07
N ARG A 17 -9.26 0.83 -7.93
CA ARG A 17 -9.72 1.98 -7.17
C ARG A 17 -9.40 1.71 -5.71
N ALA A 18 -8.74 2.67 -5.07
CA ALA A 18 -8.54 2.60 -3.64
C ALA A 18 -9.93 2.61 -2.96
N THR A 19 -10.18 1.59 -2.15
CA THR A 19 -11.43 1.46 -1.40
C THR A 19 -11.25 2.03 -0.01
N GLU A 20 -12.33 2.53 0.59
CA GLU A 20 -12.32 2.99 1.99
C GLU A 20 -11.80 1.91 2.93
N SER A 21 -12.21 0.65 2.73
CA SER A 21 -11.75 -0.48 3.52
C SER A 21 -10.23 -0.73 3.38
N GLY A 22 -9.68 -0.52 2.18
CA GLY A 22 -8.23 -0.60 1.95
C GLY A 22 -7.47 0.52 2.66
N LEU A 23 -7.97 1.76 2.57
CA LEU A 23 -7.39 2.90 3.28
C LEU A 23 -7.41 2.67 4.80
N ARG A 24 -8.53 2.20 5.35
CA ARG A 24 -8.65 1.91 6.79
C ARG A 24 -7.61 0.91 7.26
N LYS A 25 -7.38 -0.17 6.48
CA LYS A 25 -6.35 -1.17 6.79
C LYS A 25 -4.94 -0.56 6.73
N ALA A 26 -4.65 0.27 5.73
CA ALA A 26 -3.35 0.94 5.61
C ALA A 26 -3.07 1.87 6.80
N LEU A 27 -4.08 2.65 7.24
CA LEU A 27 -3.95 3.54 8.40
C LEU A 27 -3.78 2.77 9.72
N LEU A 28 -4.48 1.63 9.88
CA LEU A 28 -4.30 0.77 11.05
C LEU A 28 -2.90 0.15 11.09
N ALA A 29 -2.40 -0.33 9.97
CA ALA A 29 -1.04 -0.86 9.86
C ALA A 29 0.01 0.22 10.16
N ALA A 30 -0.17 1.43 9.61
CA ALA A 30 0.70 2.56 9.89
C ALA A 30 0.74 2.91 11.38
N ARG A 31 -0.42 2.94 12.04
CA ARG A 31 -0.52 3.16 13.49
C ARG A 31 0.18 2.05 14.29
N ALA A 32 -0.01 0.78 13.91
CA ALA A 32 0.63 -0.35 14.57
C ALA A 32 2.16 -0.31 14.42
N ALA A 33 2.65 0.15 13.27
CA ALA A 33 4.07 0.38 13.01
C ALA A 33 4.59 1.73 13.58
N GLY A 34 3.75 2.47 14.31
CA GLY A 34 4.17 3.68 14.98
C GLY A 34 4.25 4.94 14.15
N PHE A 35 3.75 4.93 12.92
CA PHE A 35 3.73 6.12 12.09
C PHE A 35 2.56 7.03 12.47
N THR A 36 2.84 8.32 12.61
CA THR A 36 1.82 9.36 12.74
C THR A 36 1.49 9.93 11.37
N VAL A 37 0.22 9.90 10.99
CA VAL A 37 -0.26 10.48 9.72
C VAL A 37 -0.26 12.00 9.84
N GLU A 38 0.48 12.67 8.97
CA GLU A 38 0.51 14.13 8.85
C GLU A 38 -0.58 14.64 7.90
N ARG A 39 -0.72 13.96 6.75
CA ARG A 39 -1.57 14.41 5.64
C ARG A 39 -2.08 13.21 4.86
N LEU A 40 -3.33 13.28 4.42
CA LEU A 40 -3.97 12.32 3.52
C LEU A 40 -4.51 13.08 2.31
N ASN A 41 -4.03 12.77 1.10
CA ASN A 41 -4.55 13.33 -0.14
C ASN A 41 -5.40 12.27 -0.89
N VAL A 42 -6.50 12.73 -1.49
CA VAL A 42 -7.36 11.90 -2.34
C VAL A 42 -7.16 12.32 -3.79
N LEU A 43 -6.58 11.44 -4.60
CA LEU A 43 -6.15 11.76 -5.97
C LEU A 43 -6.84 10.83 -6.95
N GLY A 44 -7.93 11.30 -7.57
CA GLY A 44 -8.50 10.65 -8.76
C GLY A 44 -8.83 9.15 -8.63
N GLY A 45 -9.03 8.64 -7.40
CA GLY A 45 -9.26 7.22 -7.10
C GLY A 45 -8.12 6.51 -6.37
N GLU A 46 -7.09 7.25 -5.94
CA GLU A 46 -5.97 6.80 -5.12
C GLU A 46 -5.89 7.62 -3.83
N TYR A 47 -5.20 7.07 -2.82
CA TYR A 47 -4.90 7.76 -1.57
C TYR A 47 -3.38 7.89 -1.43
N GLU A 48 -2.91 9.09 -1.12
CA GLU A 48 -1.52 9.35 -0.75
C GLU A 48 -1.47 9.71 0.73
N ILE A 49 -0.65 9.00 1.51
CA ILE A 49 -0.55 9.16 2.96
C ILE A 49 0.87 9.65 3.28
N HIS A 50 0.98 10.84 3.87
CA HIS A 50 2.24 11.36 4.38
C HIS A 50 2.31 11.09 5.89
N PHE A 51 3.46 10.58 6.34
CA PHE A 51 3.72 10.35 7.76
C PHE A 51 4.73 11.38 8.28
N ALA A 52 4.46 11.94 9.45
CA ALA A 52 5.27 12.98 10.10
C ALA A 52 6.58 12.44 10.72
N GLY A 53 6.82 11.13 10.64
CA GLY A 53 7.91 10.42 11.30
C GLY A 53 7.40 9.25 12.14
N VAL A 54 8.34 8.47 12.70
CA VAL A 54 8.05 7.41 13.66
C VAL A 54 7.75 8.07 15.00
N ALA A 55 6.53 7.89 15.51
CA ALA A 55 6.19 8.27 16.87
C ALA A 55 7.05 7.43 17.82
N GLN A 56 7.78 8.09 18.72
CA GLN A 56 8.65 7.41 19.69
C GLN A 56 7.89 6.55 20.71
N ASP A 57 6.56 6.63 20.74
CA ASP A 57 5.66 5.93 21.66
C ASP A 57 4.94 4.73 21.02
N ALA A 58 5.38 4.32 19.84
CA ALA A 58 4.86 3.12 19.22
C ALA A 58 5.41 1.89 19.95
N PRO A 59 4.56 1.03 20.53
CA PRO A 59 5.04 -0.26 20.98
C PRO A 59 5.61 -0.97 19.76
N SER A 60 6.89 -1.35 19.83
CA SER A 60 7.49 -2.25 18.85
C SER A 60 6.56 -3.46 18.73
N PRO A 61 6.01 -3.77 17.55
CA PRO A 61 5.40 -5.08 17.38
C PRO A 61 6.52 -6.09 17.63
N ASP A 62 6.30 -7.00 18.57
CA ASP A 62 7.19 -8.14 18.77
C ASP A 62 7.36 -8.86 17.42
N ASP A 63 8.58 -8.86 16.88
CA ASP A 63 8.99 -9.50 15.63
C ASP A 63 8.98 -11.05 15.73
N GLU A 64 8.02 -11.63 16.45
CA GLU A 64 7.97 -13.08 16.73
C GLU A 64 7.20 -13.90 15.67
N ASP A 65 6.55 -13.27 14.68
CA ASP A 65 5.69 -13.98 13.71
C ASP A 65 6.29 -14.14 12.29
N LEU A 66 7.60 -13.90 12.13
CA LEU A 66 8.27 -14.07 10.82
C LEU A 66 8.57 -15.53 10.45
N GLU A 67 8.35 -16.50 11.36
CA GLU A 67 8.62 -17.93 11.12
C GLU A 67 7.45 -18.71 10.48
N GLN A 68 6.30 -18.08 10.20
CA GLN A 68 5.10 -18.78 9.70
C GLN A 68 4.70 -18.49 8.25
N TRP A 69 5.61 -17.98 7.42
CA TRP A 69 5.38 -17.79 5.97
C TRP A 69 6.07 -18.83 5.10
#